data_AF-A9JQM0-F1
#
_entry.id   AF-A9JQM0-F1
#
_cell.length_a   1.000
_cell.length_b   1.000
_cell.length_c   1.000
_cell.angle_alpha   90.00
_cell.angle_beta   90.00
_cell.angle_gamma   90.00
#
_symmetry.space_group_name_H-M   'P 1'
#
loop_
_entity.id
_entity.type
_entity.pdbx_description
1 polymer ?
#
loop_
_entity_poly.entity_id
_entity_poly.type
_entity_poly.pdbx_seq_one_letter_code
_entity_poly.pdbx_strand_id
1 'polypeptide(L)'
;RLPGGSCMAVLTVTLMVLSSPLALAGDTRPRFLEYSTSECHFFNGTERVRYLDRYFHNQEENVRFDSDVGEFRAVTELGRPVAESWNSQK
;
A
#
# COMPACT_ATOMS: atom_id res chain seq x y z
N ARG A 1 -56.77 13.39 1.56
CA ARG A 1 -56.50 12.86 0.19
C ARG A 1 -55.25 13.56 -0.32
N LEU A 2 -54.10 12.91 -0.25
CA LEU A 2 -52.86 13.39 -0.87
C LEU A 2 -52.91 13.00 -2.36
N PRO A 3 -52.73 13.92 -3.32
CA PRO A 3 -52.43 13.52 -4.70
C PRO A 3 -51.01 12.93 -4.68
N GLY A 4 -50.76 11.69 -5.04
CA GLY A 4 -51.08 11.11 -6.34
C GLY A 4 -49.78 11.05 -7.15
N GLY A 5 -48.96 10.03 -6.89
CA GLY A 5 -47.91 9.49 -7.79
C GLY A 5 -46.63 10.32 -8.01
N SER A 6 -46.74 11.64 -8.22
CA SER A 6 -45.65 12.46 -8.76
C SER A 6 -44.53 12.79 -7.75
N CYS A 7 -44.88 13.25 -6.54
CA CYS A 7 -43.87 13.61 -5.53
C CYS A 7 -43.02 12.43 -5.08
N MET A 8 -43.62 11.25 -4.94
CA MET A 8 -42.88 10.04 -4.52
C MET A 8 -41.90 9.62 -5.59
N ALA A 9 -42.28 9.68 -6.87
CA ALA A 9 -41.40 9.37 -8.00
C ALA A 9 -40.19 10.33 -8.05
N VAL A 10 -40.42 11.64 -7.91
CA VAL A 10 -39.36 12.66 -7.89
C VAL A 10 -38.42 12.47 -6.71
N LEU A 11 -38.95 12.15 -5.52
CA LEU A 11 -38.14 11.83 -4.34
C LEU A 11 -37.29 10.58 -4.56
N THR A 12 -37.85 9.51 -5.11
CA THR A 12 -37.07 8.29 -5.41
C THR A 12 -35.98 8.53 -6.43
N VAL A 13 -36.22 9.32 -7.49
CA VAL A 13 -35.18 9.67 -8.49
C VAL A 13 -34.07 10.49 -7.84
N THR A 14 -34.43 11.45 -7.00
CA THR A 14 -33.46 12.30 -6.29
C THR A 14 -32.62 11.48 -5.30
N LEU A 15 -33.27 10.55 -4.57
CA LEU A 15 -32.59 9.66 -3.64
C LEU A 15 -31.62 8.73 -4.37
N MET A 16 -32.01 8.14 -5.50
CA MET A 16 -31.15 7.26 -6.32
C MET A 16 -29.92 7.99 -6.88
N VAL A 17 -30.05 9.25 -7.28
CA VAL A 17 -28.92 10.07 -7.76
C VAL A 17 -27.95 10.40 -6.61
N LEU A 18 -28.46 10.74 -5.43
CA LEU A 18 -27.62 11.08 -4.27
C LEU A 18 -27.05 9.85 -3.56
N SER A 19 -27.72 8.69 -3.64
CA SER A 19 -27.24 7.40 -3.14
C SER A 19 -26.43 6.62 -4.17
N SER A 20 -26.18 7.19 -5.35
CA SER A 20 -25.35 6.56 -6.37
C SER A 20 -23.92 6.42 -5.85
N PRO A 21 -23.32 5.21 -5.89
CA PRO A 21 -21.92 4.99 -5.51
C PRO A 21 -20.93 5.88 -6.27
N LEU A 22 -21.33 6.43 -7.43
CA LEU A 22 -20.59 7.42 -8.20
C LEU A 22 -20.34 8.73 -7.43
N ALA A 23 -21.24 9.16 -6.54
CA ALA A 23 -21.01 10.33 -5.69
C ALA A 23 -20.00 10.03 -4.56
N LEU A 24 -19.86 8.75 -4.21
CA LEU A 24 -18.88 8.21 -3.27
C LEU A 24 -17.69 7.59 -4.03
N ALA A 25 -17.36 8.09 -5.22
CA ALA A 25 -16.08 7.81 -5.85
C ALA A 25 -15.00 8.49 -5.01
N GLY A 26 -14.59 7.80 -3.95
CA GLY A 26 -13.55 8.24 -3.03
C GLY A 26 -12.32 8.68 -3.81
N ASP A 27 -11.82 9.85 -3.44
CA ASP A 27 -10.57 10.49 -3.85
C ASP A 27 -9.76 9.70 -4.90
N THR A 28 -10.05 9.93 -6.18
CA THR A 28 -9.37 9.29 -7.33
C THR A 28 -7.98 9.88 -7.59
N ARG A 29 -7.43 10.67 -6.67
CA ARG A 29 -6.10 11.24 -6.84
C ARG A 29 -5.06 10.13 -6.72
N PRO A 30 -4.15 9.99 -7.70
CA PRO A 30 -3.06 9.04 -7.58
C PRO A 30 -2.23 9.38 -6.34
N ARG A 31 -1.96 8.37 -5.52
CA ARG A 31 -1.09 8.47 -4.35
C ARG A 31 0.12 7.58 -4.59
N PHE A 32 1.28 8.14 -4.32
CA PHE A 32 2.55 7.43 -4.35
C PHE A 32 3.10 7.47 -2.93
N LEU A 33 3.46 6.31 -2.39
CA LEU A 33 4.07 6.17 -1.08
C LEU A 33 5.37 5.40 -1.25
N GLU A 34 6.46 5.97 -0.78
CA GLU A 34 7.70 5.23 -0.54
C GLU A 34 7.81 5.02 0.97
N TYR A 35 8.02 3.78 1.39
CA TYR A 35 8.08 3.42 2.79
C TYR A 35 9.22 2.43 3.03
N SER A 36 9.85 2.53 4.19
CA SER A 36 10.89 1.60 4.60
C SER A 36 10.72 1.18 6.05
N THR A 37 11.15 -0.04 6.35
CA THR A 37 11.18 -0.58 7.71
C THR A 37 12.55 -1.17 7.98
N SER A 38 13.14 -0.77 9.09
CA SER A 38 14.37 -1.36 9.61
C SER A 38 14.03 -2.12 10.89
N GLU A 39 13.88 -3.44 10.76
CA GLU A 39 13.38 -4.33 11.81
C GLU A 39 14.53 -5.09 12.48
N CYS A 40 14.43 -5.27 13.81
CA CYS A 40 15.33 -6.13 14.59
C CYS A 40 14.55 -7.27 15.22
N HIS A 41 14.85 -8.50 14.81
CA HIS A 41 14.24 -9.73 15.31
C HIS A 41 15.16 -10.40 16.32
N PHE A 42 14.72 -10.49 17.57
CA PHE A 42 15.49 -11.03 18.69
C PHE A 42 15.05 -12.46 19.03
N PHE A 43 15.99 -13.40 19.04
CA PHE A 43 15.77 -14.79 19.42
C PHE A 43 16.62 -15.12 20.65
N ASN A 44 15.94 -15.56 21.72
CA ASN A 44 16.55 -15.84 23.03
C ASN A 44 17.35 -14.64 23.59
N GLY A 45 16.66 -13.51 23.80
CA GLY A 45 17.32 -12.26 24.18
C GLY A 45 18.15 -11.73 23.02
N THR A 46 19.43 -11.46 23.26
CA THR A 46 20.37 -10.98 22.24
C THR A 46 21.33 -12.07 21.75
N GLU A 47 21.10 -13.34 22.09
CA GLU A 47 21.96 -14.45 21.67
C GLU A 47 21.97 -14.59 20.14
N ARG A 48 20.81 -14.43 19.50
CA ARG A 48 20.67 -14.40 18.05
C ARG A 48 19.78 -13.24 17.63
N VAL A 49 20.32 -12.33 16.82
CA VAL A 49 19.61 -11.16 16.31
C VAL A 49 19.64 -11.19 14.79
N ARG A 50 18.48 -10.97 14.16
CA ARG A 50 18.35 -10.83 12.70
C ARG A 50 17.87 -9.42 12.38
N TYR A 51 18.63 -8.73 11.54
CA TYR A 51 18.27 -7.41 11.03
C TYR A 51 17.64 -7.54 9.64
N LEU A 52 16.51 -6.86 9.45
CA LEU A 52 15.75 -6.89 8.20
C LEU A 52 15.44 -5.45 7.78
N ASP A 53 16.03 -5.00 6.68
CA ASP A 53 15.73 -3.70 6.08
C ASP A 53 14.88 -3.91 4.84
N ARG A 54 13.72 -3.27 4.76
CA ARG A 54 12.74 -3.53 3.69
C ARG A 54 12.26 -2.21 3.10
N TYR A 55 12.14 -2.18 1.78
CA TYR A 55 11.71 -1.02 1.01
C TYR A 55 10.44 -1.35 0.25
N PHE A 56 9.49 -0.42 0.29
CA PHE A 56 8.16 -0.59 -0.25
C PHE A 56 7.81 0.59 -1.16
N HIS A 57 7.42 0.24 -2.39
CA HIS A 57 6.76 1.15 -3.30
C HIS A 57 5.25 0.90 -3.26
N ASN A 58 4.51 1.86 -2.71
CA ASN A 58 3.11 1.75 -2.35
C ASN A 58 2.85 0.60 -1.36
N GLN A 59 2.31 -0.53 -1.84
CA GLN A 59 2.03 -1.71 -1.04
C GLN A 59 2.93 -2.89 -1.43
N GLU A 60 3.84 -2.68 -2.39
CA GLU A 60 4.72 -3.71 -2.93
C GLU A 60 6.13 -3.54 -2.35
N GLU A 61 6.62 -4.57 -1.66
CA GLU A 61 8.01 -4.63 -1.24
C GLU A 61 8.90 -4.87 -2.47
N ASN A 62 9.84 -3.97 -2.74
CA ASN A 62 10.68 -4.04 -3.94
C ASN A 62 12.11 -4.51 -3.64
N VAL A 63 12.69 -4.15 -2.50
CA VAL A 63 14.07 -4.46 -2.10
C VAL A 63 14.13 -4.83 -0.62
N ARG A 64 15.00 -5.78 -0.27
CA ARG A 64 15.25 -6.20 1.10
C ARG A 64 16.73 -6.44 1.37
N PHE A 65 17.22 -5.99 2.52
CA PHE A 65 18.43 -6.50 3.14
C PHE A 65 18.05 -7.45 4.28
N ASP A 66 18.68 -8.62 4.30
CA ASP A 66 18.54 -9.59 5.39
C ASP A 66 19.93 -9.89 5.92
N SER A 67 20.16 -9.69 7.22
CA SER A 67 21.46 -9.96 7.85
C SER A 67 21.90 -11.41 7.70
N ASP A 68 20.95 -12.35 7.61
CA ASP A 68 21.25 -13.77 7.41
C ASP A 68 21.74 -14.05 5.98
N VAL A 69 21.47 -13.15 5.02
CA VAL A 69 21.90 -13.23 3.61
C VAL A 69 23.14 -12.35 3.34
N GLY A 70 23.22 -11.17 3.96
CA GLY A 70 24.38 -10.27 3.90
C GLY A 70 24.45 -9.34 2.68
N GLU A 71 23.40 -9.24 1.89
CA GLU A 71 23.31 -8.36 0.73
C GLU A 71 21.86 -7.95 0.43
N PHE A 72 21.71 -6.87 -0.34
CA PHE A 72 20.40 -6.45 -0.81
C PHE A 72 19.90 -7.40 -1.89
N ARG A 73 18.66 -7.84 -1.78
CA ARG A 73 17.98 -8.67 -2.77
C ARG A 73 16.73 -7.96 -3.24
N ALA A 74 16.55 -7.96 -4.56
CA ALA A 74 15.31 -7.52 -5.16
C ALA A 74 14.20 -8.55 -4.83
N VAL A 75 13.11 -8.06 -4.27
CA VAL A 75 11.90 -8.85 -4.01
C VAL A 75 11.02 -8.86 -5.26
N THR A 76 11.03 -7.74 -6.00
CA THR A 76 10.38 -7.61 -7.31
C THR A 76 11.30 -6.97 -8.33
N GLU A 77 10.90 -7.01 -9.61
CA GLU A 77 11.69 -6.48 -10.72
C GLU A 77 12.04 -5.00 -10.57
N LEU A 78 11.14 -4.22 -9.97
CA LEU A 78 11.35 -2.81 -9.69
C LEU A 78 12.58 -2.57 -8.80
N GLY A 79 12.85 -3.47 -7.88
CA GLY A 79 13.96 -3.35 -6.94
C GLY A 79 15.31 -3.86 -7.48
N ARG A 80 15.33 -4.56 -8.61
CA ARG A 80 16.55 -5.11 -9.21
C ARG A 80 17.68 -4.08 -9.41
N PRO A 81 17.46 -2.94 -10.10
CA PRO A 81 18.52 -1.96 -10.30
C PRO A 81 19.02 -1.34 -8.99
N VAL A 82 18.13 -1.22 -7.98
CA VAL A 82 18.46 -0.67 -6.67
C VAL A 82 19.34 -1.65 -5.90
N ALA A 83 18.96 -2.92 -5.84
CA ALA A 83 19.73 -3.98 -5.18
C ALA A 83 21.12 -4.14 -5.80
N GLU A 84 21.22 -4.17 -7.14
CA GLU A 84 22.50 -4.22 -7.86
C GLU A 84 23.38 -3.01 -7.54
N SER A 85 22.82 -1.80 -7.59
CA SER A 85 23.54 -0.56 -7.28
C SER A 85 24.05 -0.54 -5.83
N TRP A 86 23.21 -0.87 -4.85
CA TRP A 86 23.61 -0.86 -3.44
C TRP A 86 24.66 -1.92 -3.12
N ASN A 87 24.56 -3.10 -3.72
CA ASN A 87 25.58 -4.14 -3.54
C ASN A 87 26.92 -3.77 -4.21
N SER A 88 26.90 -2.95 -5.26
CA SER A 88 28.14 -2.47 -5.92
C SER A 88 28.89 -1.37 -5.17
N GLN A 89 28.25 -0.74 -4.17
CA GLN A 89 28.82 0.34 -3.37
C GLN A 89 29.47 -0.16 -2.06
N LYS A 90 29.65 -1.47 -1.93
CA LYS A 90 30.36 -2.10 -0.79
C LYS A 90 31.86 -1.82 -0.81
#